data_AF-A0AAV6ALQ5-F1
#
_entry.id   AF-A0AAV6ALQ5-F1
#
_cell.length_a   1.000
_cell.length_b   1.000
_cell.length_c   1.000
_cell.angle_alpha   90.00
_cell.angle_beta   90.00
_cell.angle_gamma   90.00
#
_symmetry.space_group_name_H-M   'P 1'
#
loop_
_entity.id
_entity.type
_entity.pdbx_description
1 polymer ?
#
loop_
_entity_poly.entity_id
_entity_poly.type
_entity_poly.pdbx_seq_one_letter_code
_entity_poly.pdbx_strand_id
1 'polypeptide(L)'
;LILADCVAAGLDPVGLVALTRHPLAAFGLPRPRARSAARALELTCLRGPRLAAGGEALAQAARRAAVPGRRGRDVHPAVSRLDAEAMADARDLAMRIRDAVAPLEALAASGVRDHRRLIEAHLQALQAIGADETGSNERLFEGAAGTALARFYAGHLDAGAAPLPAGAADLPAVLRALMQGVSVRRPVRSARVSIWGQLEARLMTVDRLVVGGLNEGVWPTATDTGPWLSRPMRARLGFPAPEQRIGLGAHDFAQALGTGGVLLTRSAKRGGAPTVPTRFLTRLTGLIGKDATDAMERRGFVYIDWARRLDDRPAEPRVRRPAPKPPVSARPRRLSVTEIERWIRDPYAIYARRVLALEPLPDLGELPHFGTRGSVLHAALARFAQDWDGAYDDSATARLIEIGREEFAAIEAFPEIHALWWPRFVAAARWLVPTFEAPRAGIRRLAERSGHWEVRPGDGGFALTGRADRIDLMDDERLSIVDFKSGTAPSDRQIAAGETPQLALEAAIARRGGFDGVPAGEAVDLIHVVLKGVEGRDKLCVFDGLRERGVVVKSVAETVEATEAALVRLVEAYCDPERGYLSRAHPFKRGDSSPYDHLARVREWSIGSDDEEGDEG
;
A
#
# COMPACT_ATOMS: atom_id res chain seq x y z
N LEU A 1 8.47 -13.30 -16.16
CA LEU A 1 8.66 -12.00 -15.49
C LEU A 1 8.16 -12.05 -14.06
N ILE A 2 6.84 -12.07 -13.79
CA ILE A 2 6.29 -12.15 -12.40
C ILE A 2 6.99 -13.21 -11.54
N LEU A 3 7.15 -14.44 -12.06
CA LEU A 3 7.87 -15.51 -11.37
C LEU A 3 9.32 -15.13 -11.02
N ALA A 4 10.10 -14.67 -11.99
CA ALA A 4 11.48 -14.24 -11.79
C ALA A 4 11.57 -13.06 -10.80
N ASP A 5 10.72 -12.03 -10.96
CA ASP A 5 10.68 -10.88 -10.06
C ASP A 5 10.35 -11.34 -8.61
N CYS A 6 9.37 -12.23 -8.45
CA CYS A 6 8.96 -12.78 -7.15
C CYS A 6 10.08 -13.60 -6.48
N VAL A 7 10.77 -14.47 -7.22
CA VAL A 7 11.90 -15.25 -6.68
C VAL A 7 13.08 -14.35 -6.33
N ALA A 8 13.42 -13.37 -7.19
CA ALA A 8 14.50 -12.42 -6.93
C ALA A 8 14.22 -11.53 -5.70
N ALA A 9 12.96 -11.24 -5.41
CA ALA A 9 12.52 -10.50 -4.22
C ALA A 9 12.35 -11.40 -2.97
N GLY A 10 12.74 -12.68 -3.04
CA GLY A 10 12.67 -13.62 -1.92
C GLY A 10 11.24 -14.08 -1.60
N LEU A 11 10.38 -14.20 -2.61
CA LEU A 11 8.95 -14.51 -2.48
C LEU A 11 8.21 -13.50 -1.60
N ASP A 12 8.39 -12.21 -1.89
CA ASP A 12 7.66 -11.16 -1.19
C ASP A 12 6.13 -11.34 -1.35
N PRO A 13 5.33 -10.96 -0.34
CA PRO A 13 3.88 -11.13 -0.38
C PRO A 13 3.17 -10.50 -1.59
N VAL A 14 3.66 -9.38 -2.12
CA VAL A 14 3.06 -8.73 -3.30
C VAL A 14 3.34 -9.56 -4.56
N GLY A 15 4.58 -10.00 -4.73
CA GLY A 15 4.99 -10.91 -5.80
C GLY A 15 4.22 -12.24 -5.76
N LEU A 16 4.04 -12.83 -4.58
CA LEU A 16 3.28 -14.07 -4.40
C LEU A 16 1.79 -13.90 -4.76
N VAL A 17 1.16 -12.80 -4.34
CA VAL A 17 -0.22 -12.50 -4.73
C VAL A 17 -0.34 -12.29 -6.25
N ALA A 18 0.60 -11.57 -6.86
CA ALA A 18 0.62 -11.38 -8.31
C ALA A 18 0.79 -12.71 -9.07
N LEU A 19 1.67 -13.59 -8.58
CA LEU A 19 1.92 -14.91 -9.17
C LEU A 19 0.69 -15.83 -9.05
N THR A 20 0.14 -15.96 -7.85
CA THR A 20 -0.97 -16.88 -7.56
C THR A 20 -2.30 -16.43 -8.18
N ARG A 21 -2.50 -15.13 -8.41
CA ARG A 21 -3.68 -14.59 -9.08
C ARG A 21 -3.57 -14.56 -10.61
N HIS A 22 -2.40 -14.87 -11.17
CA HIS A 22 -2.21 -14.86 -12.61
C HIS A 22 -3.15 -15.87 -13.30
N PRO A 23 -3.82 -15.53 -14.42
CA PRO A 23 -4.80 -16.42 -15.04
C PRO A 23 -4.24 -17.78 -15.46
N LEU A 24 -2.95 -17.87 -15.78
CA LEU A 24 -2.29 -19.11 -16.18
C LEU A 24 -1.72 -19.93 -15.01
N ALA A 25 -1.78 -19.44 -13.77
CA ALA A 25 -1.29 -20.18 -12.61
C ALA A 25 -2.38 -21.15 -12.09
N ALA A 26 -2.01 -22.41 -11.90
CA ALA A 26 -2.90 -23.49 -11.45
C ALA A 26 -2.22 -24.46 -10.45
N PHE A 27 -0.88 -24.54 -10.41
CA PHE A 27 -0.10 -25.28 -9.42
C PHE A 27 -0.47 -26.77 -9.28
N GLY A 28 -0.96 -27.41 -10.35
CA GLY A 28 -1.43 -28.79 -10.31
C GLY A 28 -2.80 -28.96 -9.65
N LEU A 29 -3.60 -27.89 -9.56
CA LEU A 29 -4.94 -27.89 -8.98
C LEU A 29 -5.98 -27.44 -10.03
N PRO A 30 -7.25 -27.85 -9.88
CA PRO A 30 -8.35 -27.26 -10.63
C PRO A 30 -8.38 -25.75 -10.40
N ARG A 31 -8.49 -24.96 -11.48
CA ARG A 31 -8.34 -23.49 -11.40
C ARG A 31 -9.25 -22.80 -10.37
N PRO A 32 -10.53 -23.18 -10.19
CA PRO A 32 -11.35 -22.63 -9.12
C PRO A 32 -10.74 -22.88 -7.72
N ARG A 33 -10.20 -24.07 -7.50
CA ARG A 33 -9.53 -24.46 -6.25
C ARG A 33 -8.22 -23.72 -6.06
N ALA A 34 -7.37 -23.61 -7.10
CA ALA A 34 -6.15 -22.82 -7.05
C ALA A 34 -6.40 -21.35 -6.65
N ARG A 35 -7.46 -20.73 -7.20
CA ARG A 35 -7.86 -19.36 -6.85
C ARG A 35 -8.41 -19.25 -5.43
N SER A 36 -9.15 -20.25 -4.96
CA SER A 36 -9.64 -20.30 -3.59
C SER A 36 -8.48 -20.45 -2.59
N ALA A 37 -7.59 -21.41 -2.85
CA ALA A 37 -6.36 -21.64 -2.10
C ALA A 37 -5.48 -20.39 -2.03
N ALA A 38 -5.33 -19.66 -3.14
CA ALA A 38 -4.58 -18.41 -3.20
C ALA A 38 -5.18 -17.32 -2.29
N ARG A 39 -6.51 -17.20 -2.24
CA ARG A 39 -7.19 -16.25 -1.34
C ARG A 39 -7.03 -16.65 0.13
N ALA A 40 -7.16 -17.94 0.43
CA ALA A 40 -6.94 -18.45 1.78
C ALA A 40 -5.50 -18.21 2.23
N LEU A 41 -4.51 -18.56 1.40
CA LEU A 41 -3.09 -18.32 1.66
C LEU A 41 -2.77 -16.84 1.87
N GLU A 42 -3.37 -15.96 1.06
CA GLU A 42 -3.22 -14.51 1.23
C GLU A 42 -3.68 -14.05 2.61
N LEU A 43 -4.89 -14.45 3.01
CA LEU A 43 -5.47 -14.07 4.30
C LEU A 43 -4.70 -14.64 5.49
N THR A 44 -4.16 -15.85 5.38
CA THR A 44 -3.54 -16.56 6.49
C THR A 44 -2.06 -16.28 6.67
N CYS A 45 -1.35 -15.98 5.58
CA CYS A 45 0.13 -15.97 5.58
C CYS A 45 0.75 -14.72 4.95
N LEU A 46 0.07 -14.05 4.01
CA LEU A 46 0.68 -12.96 3.23
C LEU A 46 0.29 -11.57 3.72
N ARG A 47 -0.78 -11.46 4.51
CA ARG A 47 -1.23 -10.21 5.16
C ARG A 47 -0.70 -10.09 6.57
N GLY A 48 -0.35 -8.86 6.96
CA GLY A 48 0.30 -8.56 8.22
C GLY A 48 1.81 -8.71 8.10
N PRO A 49 2.51 -9.14 9.18
CA PRO A 49 3.97 -9.16 9.21
C PRO A 49 4.59 -9.92 8.04
N ARG A 50 5.61 -9.32 7.41
CA ARG A 50 6.33 -9.95 6.30
C ARG A 50 6.94 -11.29 6.74
N LEU A 51 6.93 -12.26 5.84
CA LEU A 51 7.60 -13.55 6.09
C LEU A 51 9.10 -13.43 5.80
N ALA A 52 9.89 -14.33 6.40
CA ALA A 52 11.27 -14.55 5.96
C ALA A 52 11.29 -14.96 4.48
N ALA A 53 12.40 -14.70 3.79
CA ALA A 53 12.52 -14.94 2.37
C ALA A 53 12.49 -16.45 2.02
N GLY A 54 11.87 -16.76 0.89
CA GLY A 54 11.95 -18.05 0.22
C GLY A 54 10.81 -19.04 0.51
N GLY A 55 10.78 -20.12 -0.28
CA GLY A 55 9.67 -21.07 -0.31
C GLY A 55 9.45 -21.82 1.00
N GLU A 56 10.52 -22.17 1.72
CA GLU A 56 10.38 -22.91 2.97
C GLU A 56 9.82 -22.04 4.11
N ALA A 57 10.11 -20.74 4.13
CA ALA A 57 9.50 -19.82 5.08
C ALA A 57 7.98 -19.69 4.86
N LEU A 58 7.55 -19.60 3.59
CA LEU A 58 6.13 -19.64 3.22
C LEU A 58 5.46 -20.95 3.66
N ALA A 59 6.10 -22.09 3.40
CA ALA A 59 5.61 -23.40 3.80
C ALA A 59 5.50 -23.52 5.34
N GLN A 60 6.50 -23.04 6.08
CA GLN A 60 6.47 -23.04 7.54
C GLN A 60 5.36 -22.14 8.10
N ALA A 61 5.17 -20.95 7.53
CA ALA A 61 4.08 -20.06 7.90
C ALA A 61 2.71 -20.70 7.67
N ALA A 62 2.51 -21.36 6.51
CA ALA A 62 1.28 -22.06 6.20
C ALA A 62 1.01 -23.25 7.13
N ARG A 63 2.05 -24.02 7.50
CA ARG A 63 1.94 -25.10 8.51
C ARG A 63 1.52 -24.56 9.89
N ARG A 64 2.06 -23.41 10.31
CA ARG A 64 1.69 -22.76 11.60
C ARG A 64 0.29 -22.15 11.57
N ALA A 65 -0.14 -21.62 10.43
CA ALA A 65 -1.46 -21.03 10.26
C ALA A 65 -2.56 -22.10 10.22
N ALA A 66 -2.28 -23.30 9.70
CA ALA A 66 -3.22 -24.41 9.51
C ALA A 66 -3.71 -25.10 10.80
N VAL A 67 -3.56 -24.49 11.99
CA VAL A 67 -4.16 -24.98 13.23
C VAL A 67 -5.64 -24.58 13.24
N PRO A 68 -6.59 -25.53 13.09
CA PRO A 68 -8.01 -25.22 13.04
C PRO A 68 -8.48 -24.58 14.35
N GLY A 69 -9.43 -23.64 14.26
CA GLY A 69 -10.07 -23.09 15.45
C GLY A 69 -9.28 -22.00 16.18
N ARG A 70 -8.26 -21.37 15.55
CA ARG A 70 -7.70 -20.10 16.04
C ARG A 70 -8.82 -19.07 16.17
N ARG A 71 -9.28 -18.88 17.39
CA ARG A 71 -10.24 -17.86 17.81
C ARG A 71 -9.57 -17.08 18.94
N GLY A 72 -9.61 -15.77 18.84
CA GLY A 72 -8.93 -14.89 19.77
C GLY A 72 -8.96 -13.45 19.28
N ARG A 73 -8.55 -12.54 20.14
CA ARG A 73 -8.52 -11.10 19.84
C ARG A 73 -7.56 -10.76 18.69
N ASP A 74 -6.59 -11.63 18.43
CA ASP A 74 -5.49 -11.40 17.47
C ASP A 74 -5.71 -12.08 16.10
N VAL A 75 -6.88 -12.69 15.87
CA VAL A 75 -7.22 -13.34 14.60
C VAL A 75 -8.19 -12.47 13.83
N HIS A 76 -7.80 -12.04 12.62
CA HIS A 76 -8.67 -11.22 11.78
C HIS A 76 -9.97 -11.98 11.41
N PRO A 77 -11.16 -11.33 11.45
CA PRO A 77 -12.43 -12.01 11.18
C PRO A 77 -12.50 -12.75 9.84
N ALA A 78 -11.80 -12.26 8.82
CA ALA A 78 -11.70 -12.93 7.52
C ALA A 78 -11.01 -14.30 7.59
N VAL A 79 -10.00 -14.45 8.46
CA VAL A 79 -9.30 -15.72 8.70
C VAL A 79 -10.21 -16.66 9.50
N SER A 80 -10.92 -16.15 10.49
CA SER A 80 -11.86 -16.95 11.31
C SER A 80 -13.04 -17.52 10.52
N ARG A 81 -13.33 -16.99 9.32
CA ARG A 81 -14.38 -17.47 8.42
C ARG A 81 -13.91 -18.58 7.48
N LEU A 82 -12.61 -18.88 7.42
CA LEU A 82 -12.08 -19.97 6.60
C LEU A 82 -12.39 -21.31 7.28
N ASP A 83 -12.90 -22.26 6.49
CA ASP A 83 -13.11 -23.63 6.94
C ASP A 83 -11.82 -24.46 6.89
N ALA A 84 -11.88 -25.69 7.41
CA ALA A 84 -10.71 -26.57 7.46
C ALA A 84 -10.19 -26.95 6.06
N GLU A 85 -11.06 -27.01 5.07
CA GLU A 85 -10.70 -27.33 3.69
C GLU A 85 -9.90 -26.17 3.05
N ALA A 86 -10.38 -24.94 3.18
CA ALA A 86 -9.68 -23.75 2.70
C ALA A 86 -8.29 -23.58 3.36
N MET A 87 -8.18 -23.90 4.65
CA MET A 87 -6.90 -23.88 5.37
C MET A 87 -5.95 -24.98 4.88
N ALA A 88 -6.46 -26.19 4.60
CA ALA A 88 -5.68 -27.28 4.03
C ALA A 88 -5.21 -26.96 2.60
N ASP A 89 -6.06 -26.33 1.80
CA ASP A 89 -5.78 -25.88 0.44
C ASP A 89 -4.72 -24.77 0.40
N ALA A 90 -4.80 -23.79 1.31
CA ALA A 90 -3.77 -22.77 1.46
C ALA A 90 -2.40 -23.39 1.75
N ARG A 91 -2.36 -24.38 2.65
CA ARG A 91 -1.15 -25.12 2.99
C ARG A 91 -0.62 -25.94 1.81
N ASP A 92 -1.49 -26.66 1.10
CA ASP A 92 -1.11 -27.44 -0.08
C ASP A 92 -0.52 -26.52 -1.17
N LEU A 93 -1.16 -25.38 -1.42
CA LEU A 93 -0.66 -24.37 -2.35
C LEU A 93 0.71 -23.82 -1.94
N ALA A 94 0.93 -23.51 -0.66
CA ALA A 94 2.23 -23.05 -0.17
C ALA A 94 3.35 -24.07 -0.42
N MET A 95 3.06 -25.36 -0.21
CA MET A 95 4.02 -26.45 -0.47
C MET A 95 4.32 -26.57 -1.97
N ARG A 96 3.29 -26.49 -2.83
CA ARG A 96 3.43 -26.50 -4.29
C ARG A 96 4.24 -25.30 -4.81
N ILE A 97 4.04 -24.11 -4.24
CA ILE A 97 4.82 -22.91 -4.58
C ILE A 97 6.30 -23.16 -4.24
N ARG A 98 6.60 -23.59 -3.01
CA ARG A 98 7.96 -23.92 -2.58
C ARG A 98 8.61 -24.93 -3.53
N ASP A 99 7.91 -26.02 -3.84
CA ASP A 99 8.47 -27.09 -4.67
C ASP A 99 8.73 -26.61 -6.11
N ALA A 100 7.85 -25.76 -6.64
CA ALA A 100 8.01 -25.17 -7.97
C ALA A 100 9.21 -24.23 -8.07
N VAL A 101 9.51 -23.44 -7.03
CA VAL A 101 10.60 -22.45 -7.05
C VAL A 101 11.93 -22.98 -6.51
N ALA A 102 11.94 -24.12 -5.83
CA ALA A 102 13.13 -24.70 -5.22
C ALA A 102 14.34 -24.84 -6.17
N PRO A 103 14.20 -25.22 -7.46
CA PRO A 103 15.34 -25.27 -8.38
C PRO A 103 16.00 -23.89 -8.60
N LEU A 104 15.21 -22.82 -8.68
CA LEU A 104 15.72 -21.46 -8.82
C LEU A 104 16.38 -20.97 -7.54
N GLU A 105 15.80 -21.25 -6.37
CA GLU A 105 16.37 -20.88 -5.07
C GLU A 105 17.70 -21.62 -4.81
N ALA A 106 17.80 -22.89 -5.20
CA ALA A 106 19.04 -23.66 -5.10
C ALA A 106 20.15 -23.08 -5.99
N LEU A 107 19.82 -22.65 -7.22
CA LEU A 107 20.77 -21.96 -8.08
C LEU A 107 21.20 -20.61 -7.50
N ALA A 108 20.27 -19.86 -6.91
CA ALA A 108 20.58 -18.61 -6.22
C ALA A 108 21.56 -18.81 -5.05
N ALA A 109 21.31 -19.82 -4.21
CA ALA A 109 22.14 -20.14 -3.05
C ALA A 109 23.54 -20.65 -3.44
N SER A 110 23.65 -21.42 -4.52
CA SER A 110 24.95 -21.95 -5.00
C SER A 110 25.84 -20.89 -5.67
N GLY A 111 25.31 -19.71 -5.99
CA GLY A 111 26.04 -18.65 -6.69
C GLY A 111 26.36 -18.97 -8.16
N VAL A 112 25.71 -19.99 -8.73
CA VAL A 112 25.88 -20.39 -10.13
C VAL A 112 25.53 -19.23 -11.06
N ARG A 113 26.45 -18.92 -11.99
CA ARG A 113 26.28 -17.89 -13.03
C ARG A 113 26.23 -18.52 -14.41
N ASP A 114 25.21 -19.36 -14.61
CA ASP A 114 24.98 -20.09 -15.86
C ASP A 114 23.59 -19.77 -16.39
N HIS A 115 23.56 -18.98 -17.47
CA HIS A 115 22.32 -18.58 -18.13
C HIS A 115 21.44 -19.75 -18.54
N ARG A 116 22.02 -20.84 -19.07
CA ARG A 116 21.23 -21.99 -19.54
C ARG A 116 20.53 -22.66 -18.36
N ARG A 117 21.26 -22.90 -17.26
CA ARG A 117 20.68 -23.50 -16.03
C ARG A 117 19.59 -22.62 -15.42
N LEU A 118 19.77 -21.30 -15.44
CA LEU A 118 18.77 -20.36 -14.94
C LEU A 118 17.49 -20.35 -15.80
N ILE A 119 17.63 -20.36 -17.13
CA ILE A 119 16.49 -20.44 -18.05
C ILE A 119 15.76 -21.78 -17.92
N GLU A 120 16.50 -22.89 -17.79
CA GLU A 120 15.94 -24.22 -17.57
C GLU A 120 15.15 -24.30 -16.26
N ALA A 121 15.74 -23.87 -15.14
CA ALA A 121 15.07 -23.84 -13.85
C ALA A 121 13.84 -22.91 -13.86
N HIS A 122 13.92 -21.77 -14.57
CA HIS A 122 12.79 -20.86 -14.70
C HIS A 122 11.65 -21.47 -15.54
N LEU A 123 11.97 -22.20 -16.61
CA LEU A 123 10.98 -22.93 -17.41
C LEU A 123 10.32 -24.03 -16.59
N GLN A 124 11.09 -24.82 -15.84
CA GLN A 124 10.58 -25.88 -14.96
C GLN A 124 9.61 -25.32 -13.92
N ALA A 125 10.01 -24.23 -13.23
CA ALA A 125 9.16 -23.55 -12.28
C ALA A 125 7.88 -23.01 -12.94
N LEU A 126 7.99 -22.40 -14.12
CA LEU A 126 6.83 -21.89 -14.86
C LEU A 126 5.86 -23.02 -15.25
N GLN A 127 6.37 -24.17 -15.70
CA GLN A 127 5.57 -25.35 -16.03
C GLN A 127 4.86 -25.92 -14.81
N ALA A 128 5.55 -26.04 -13.67
CA ALA A 128 4.95 -26.51 -12.42
C ALA A 128 3.82 -25.57 -11.93
N ILE A 129 4.03 -24.26 -12.06
CA ILE A 129 3.02 -23.24 -11.71
C ILE A 129 1.84 -23.26 -12.69
N GLY A 130 2.09 -23.48 -13.97
CA GLY A 130 1.07 -23.49 -15.01
C GLY A 130 0.33 -24.82 -15.16
N ALA A 131 0.80 -25.89 -14.51
CA ALA A 131 0.22 -27.22 -14.59
C ALA A 131 -1.22 -27.23 -14.04
N ASP A 132 -2.13 -27.87 -14.77
CA ASP A 132 -3.49 -28.16 -14.30
C ASP A 132 -3.55 -29.44 -13.45
N GLU A 133 -4.75 -29.84 -13.01
CA GLU A 133 -4.96 -31.04 -12.19
C GLU A 133 -4.48 -32.36 -12.81
N THR A 134 -4.28 -32.40 -14.13
CA THR A 134 -3.74 -33.57 -14.85
C THR A 134 -2.22 -33.52 -14.99
N GLY A 135 -1.60 -32.41 -14.57
CA GLY A 135 -0.18 -32.11 -14.80
C GLY A 135 0.12 -31.49 -16.16
N SER A 136 -0.90 -31.19 -16.98
CA SER A 136 -0.72 -30.57 -18.30
C SER A 136 -0.41 -29.09 -18.17
N ASN A 137 0.55 -28.61 -18.96
CA ASN A 137 0.97 -27.20 -19.02
C ASN A 137 0.74 -26.56 -20.39
N GLU A 138 -0.01 -27.22 -21.28
CA GLU A 138 -0.29 -26.79 -22.66
C GLU A 138 -0.80 -25.35 -22.74
N ARG A 139 -1.61 -24.95 -21.76
CA ARG A 139 -2.21 -23.62 -21.67
C ARG A 139 -1.20 -22.48 -21.55
N LEU A 140 0.02 -22.74 -21.10
CA LEU A 140 1.12 -21.76 -21.13
C LEU A 140 1.57 -21.45 -22.56
N PHE A 141 1.45 -22.42 -23.46
CA PHE A 141 1.99 -22.41 -24.81
C PHE A 141 0.91 -22.24 -25.90
N GLU A 142 -0.35 -22.08 -25.50
CA GLU A 142 -1.48 -21.80 -26.39
C GLU A 142 -1.47 -20.38 -26.97
N GLY A 143 -2.01 -20.26 -28.18
CA GLY A 143 -2.20 -19.00 -28.88
C GLY A 143 -0.89 -18.31 -29.30
N ALA A 144 -1.01 -17.11 -29.86
CA ALA A 144 0.14 -16.38 -30.41
C ALA A 144 1.22 -16.07 -29.36
N ALA A 145 0.81 -15.74 -28.13
CA ALA A 145 1.74 -15.46 -27.04
C ALA A 145 2.45 -16.72 -26.54
N GLY A 146 1.71 -17.83 -26.37
CA GLY A 146 2.28 -19.09 -25.94
C GLY A 146 3.22 -19.70 -26.97
N THR A 147 2.91 -19.59 -28.27
CA THR A 147 3.83 -19.99 -29.35
C THR A 147 5.11 -19.17 -29.33
N ALA A 148 5.02 -17.85 -29.13
CA ALA A 148 6.20 -17.00 -29.00
C ALA A 148 7.03 -17.35 -27.76
N LEU A 149 6.38 -17.67 -26.64
CA LEU A 149 7.02 -18.12 -25.40
C LEU A 149 7.76 -19.46 -25.60
N ALA A 150 7.15 -20.43 -26.28
CA ALA A 150 7.77 -21.72 -26.60
C ALA A 150 9.04 -21.52 -27.45
N ARG A 151 8.96 -20.69 -28.50
CA ARG A 151 10.11 -20.35 -29.34
C ARG A 151 11.20 -19.60 -28.58
N PHE A 152 10.82 -18.71 -27.67
CA PHE A 152 11.76 -17.98 -26.81
C PHE A 152 12.59 -18.95 -25.96
N TYR A 153 11.94 -19.86 -25.23
CA TYR A 153 12.66 -20.84 -24.42
C TYR A 153 13.49 -21.82 -25.26
N ALA A 154 12.93 -22.36 -26.35
CA ALA A 154 13.66 -23.26 -27.24
C ALA A 154 14.94 -22.59 -27.78
N GLY A 155 14.85 -21.35 -28.27
CA GLY A 155 16.01 -20.62 -28.79
C GLY A 155 17.10 -20.37 -27.75
N HIS A 156 16.73 -20.11 -26.49
CA HIS A 156 17.70 -19.90 -25.40
C HIS A 156 18.27 -21.19 -24.83
N LEU A 157 17.54 -22.31 -24.90
CA LEU A 157 18.05 -23.62 -24.53
C LEU A 157 18.96 -24.21 -25.61
N ASP A 158 18.66 -23.97 -26.89
CA ASP A 158 19.44 -24.46 -28.03
C ASP A 158 20.70 -23.63 -28.33
N ALA A 159 20.74 -22.37 -27.86
CA ALA A 159 21.92 -21.51 -28.02
C ALA A 159 23.14 -22.13 -27.32
N GLY A 160 24.18 -22.44 -28.10
CA GLY A 160 25.45 -22.93 -27.58
C GLY A 160 26.04 -22.01 -26.51
N ALA A 161 26.68 -22.60 -25.50
CA ALA A 161 27.14 -21.98 -24.26
C ALA A 161 28.18 -20.86 -24.48
N ALA A 162 27.74 -19.67 -24.90
CA ALA A 162 28.46 -18.44 -24.58
C ALA A 162 28.10 -18.08 -23.13
N PRO A 163 29.06 -18.09 -22.20
CA PRO A 163 28.76 -17.79 -20.80
C PRO A 163 28.31 -16.34 -20.69
N LEU A 164 27.02 -16.13 -20.46
CA LEU A 164 26.51 -14.87 -19.92
C LEU A 164 26.57 -15.00 -18.39
N PRO A 165 27.50 -14.32 -17.70
CA PRO A 165 27.67 -14.43 -16.26
C PRO A 165 26.55 -13.66 -15.54
N ALA A 166 25.35 -14.23 -15.54
CA ALA A 166 24.18 -13.72 -14.82
C ALA A 166 23.84 -14.68 -13.67
N GLY A 167 23.60 -14.14 -12.48
CA GLY A 167 23.08 -14.90 -11.35
C GLY A 167 21.55 -14.93 -11.31
N ALA A 168 20.97 -15.67 -10.37
CA ALA A 168 19.52 -15.74 -10.20
C ALA A 168 18.87 -14.36 -9.91
N ALA A 169 19.57 -13.46 -9.21
CA ALA A 169 19.11 -12.09 -8.96
C ALA A 169 19.02 -11.23 -10.23
N ASP A 170 19.84 -11.52 -11.24
CA ASP A 170 19.85 -10.79 -12.52
C ASP A 170 18.76 -11.28 -13.48
N LEU A 171 18.18 -12.46 -13.20
CA LEU A 171 17.22 -13.13 -14.07
C LEU A 171 16.05 -12.23 -14.52
N PRO A 172 15.43 -11.39 -13.66
CA PRO A 172 14.34 -10.53 -14.12
C PRO A 172 14.79 -9.48 -15.14
N ALA A 173 15.96 -8.87 -14.93
CA ALA A 173 16.54 -7.89 -15.84
C ALA A 173 16.94 -8.55 -17.17
N VAL A 174 17.58 -9.72 -17.11
CA VAL A 174 17.97 -10.53 -18.27
C VAL A 174 16.74 -10.93 -19.08
N LEU A 175 15.72 -11.52 -18.45
CA LEU A 175 14.48 -11.89 -19.15
C LEU A 175 13.80 -10.68 -19.79
N ARG A 176 13.76 -9.54 -19.10
CA ARG A 176 13.17 -8.30 -19.66
C ARG A 176 13.93 -7.85 -20.90
N ALA A 177 15.26 -7.82 -20.86
CA ALA A 177 16.09 -7.46 -22.01
C ALA A 177 15.92 -8.44 -23.19
N LEU A 178 15.93 -9.74 -22.93
CA LEU A 178 15.78 -10.77 -23.96
C LEU A 178 14.37 -10.76 -24.58
N MET A 179 13.33 -10.48 -23.79
CA MET A 179 11.95 -10.40 -24.25
C MET A 179 11.65 -9.14 -25.07
N GLN A 180 12.44 -8.06 -24.98
CA GLN A 180 12.19 -6.81 -25.73
C GLN A 180 12.13 -7.03 -27.24
N GLY A 181 12.92 -7.97 -27.79
CA GLY A 181 12.93 -8.30 -29.21
C GLY A 181 11.81 -9.25 -29.65
N VAL A 182 11.02 -9.80 -28.73
CA VAL A 182 10.01 -10.83 -29.03
C VAL A 182 8.69 -10.17 -29.41
N SER A 183 8.37 -10.18 -30.70
CA SER A 183 7.08 -9.68 -31.19
C SER A 183 5.98 -10.74 -31.13
N VAL A 184 4.87 -10.43 -30.46
CA VAL A 184 3.65 -11.28 -30.45
C VAL A 184 2.63 -10.67 -31.41
N ARG A 185 2.47 -11.29 -32.58
CA ARG A 185 1.50 -10.84 -33.59
C ARG A 185 0.17 -11.52 -33.37
N ARG A 186 -0.89 -10.75 -33.07
CA ARG A 186 -2.27 -11.25 -33.04
C ARG A 186 -2.83 -11.25 -34.47
N PRO A 187 -3.26 -12.39 -35.01
CA PRO A 187 -3.91 -12.40 -36.32
C PRO A 187 -5.29 -11.74 -36.22
N VAL A 188 -5.49 -10.62 -36.92
CA VAL A 188 -6.82 -9.99 -37.05
C VAL A 188 -7.32 -10.27 -38.47
N ARG A 189 -8.24 -11.23 -38.61
CA ARG A 189 -8.70 -11.72 -39.92
C ARG A 189 -9.77 -10.83 -40.59
N SER A 190 -10.22 -9.74 -39.97
CA SER A 190 -11.34 -8.92 -40.46
C SER A 190 -11.30 -7.45 -40.02
N ALA A 191 -10.12 -6.85 -39.92
CA ALA A 191 -10.00 -5.45 -39.51
C ALA A 191 -10.60 -4.51 -40.58
N ARG A 192 -11.62 -3.72 -40.22
CA ARG A 192 -12.19 -2.66 -41.09
C ARG A 192 -11.26 -1.45 -41.27
N VAL A 193 -10.25 -1.35 -40.43
CA VAL A 193 -9.21 -0.30 -40.46
C VAL A 193 -7.87 -1.01 -40.36
N SER A 194 -6.94 -0.65 -41.23
CA SER A 194 -5.55 -1.12 -41.20
C SER A 194 -4.62 0.05 -40.94
N ILE A 195 -3.62 -0.17 -40.09
CA ILE A 195 -2.58 0.81 -39.78
C ILE A 195 -1.30 0.32 -40.44
N TRP A 196 -0.75 1.14 -41.32
CA TRP A 196 0.42 0.79 -42.13
C TRP A 196 1.57 1.75 -41.86
N GLY A 197 2.80 1.24 -42.01
CA GLY A 197 3.96 2.10 -42.21
C GLY A 197 3.91 2.83 -43.55
N GLN A 198 4.70 3.89 -43.71
CA GLN A 198 4.73 4.69 -44.95
C GLN A 198 5.01 3.83 -46.20
N LEU A 199 5.99 2.92 -46.10
CA LEU A 199 6.35 2.01 -47.20
C LEU A 199 5.25 1.00 -47.52
N GLU A 200 4.60 0.44 -46.50
CA GLU A 200 3.51 -0.51 -46.67
C GLU A 200 2.30 0.15 -47.34
N ALA A 201 1.94 1.37 -46.92
CA ALA A 201 0.80 2.10 -47.45
C ALA A 201 0.91 2.36 -48.96
N ARG A 202 2.11 2.54 -49.50
CA ARG A 202 2.35 2.73 -50.95
C ARG A 202 1.96 1.52 -51.81
N LEU A 203 1.98 0.33 -51.22
CA LEU A 203 1.71 -0.93 -51.93
C LEU A 203 0.23 -1.31 -51.83
N MET A 204 -0.56 -0.58 -51.05
CA MET A 204 -1.96 -0.87 -50.79
C MET A 204 -2.88 0.04 -51.60
N THR A 205 -4.04 -0.49 -51.99
CA THR A 205 -5.12 0.30 -52.60
C THR A 205 -6.28 0.36 -51.62
N VAL A 206 -6.81 1.56 -51.35
CA VAL A 206 -7.92 1.80 -50.42
C VAL A 206 -8.84 2.92 -50.92
N ASP A 207 -10.10 2.87 -50.50
CA ASP A 207 -11.07 3.94 -50.79
C ASP A 207 -10.80 5.21 -49.96
N ARG A 208 -10.26 5.05 -48.75
CA ARG A 208 -9.97 6.14 -47.81
C ARG A 208 -8.62 5.92 -47.15
N LEU A 209 -7.73 6.90 -47.30
CA LEU A 209 -6.45 6.96 -46.62
C LEU A 209 -6.45 8.09 -45.57
N VAL A 210 -6.10 7.77 -44.33
CA VAL A 210 -5.89 8.77 -43.27
C VAL A 210 -4.40 8.92 -43.04
N VAL A 211 -3.85 10.08 -43.39
CA VAL A 211 -2.45 10.42 -43.19
C VAL A 211 -2.32 11.12 -41.85
N GLY A 212 -1.79 10.39 -40.86
CA GLY A 212 -1.56 10.88 -39.50
C GLY A 212 -0.17 11.50 -39.30
N GLY A 213 -0.06 12.37 -38.30
CA GLY A 213 1.23 12.85 -37.81
C GLY A 213 1.91 13.86 -38.73
N LEU A 214 1.14 14.70 -39.44
CA LEU A 214 1.65 15.77 -40.31
C LEU A 214 2.17 16.98 -39.51
N ASN A 215 3.03 16.69 -38.55
CA ASN A 215 3.78 17.63 -37.73
C ASN A 215 5.27 17.54 -38.07
N GLU A 216 5.97 18.68 -38.01
CA GLU A 216 7.40 18.72 -38.26
C GLU A 216 8.15 17.84 -37.23
N GLY A 217 9.14 17.08 -37.69
CA GLY A 217 9.88 16.11 -36.86
C GLY A 217 9.19 14.75 -36.68
N VAL A 218 7.90 14.62 -37.01
CA VAL A 218 7.18 13.34 -37.07
C VAL A 218 7.19 12.80 -38.49
N TRP A 219 6.66 13.58 -39.43
CA TRP A 219 6.72 13.31 -40.86
C TRP A 219 7.08 14.61 -41.60
N PRO A 220 8.31 14.76 -42.11
CA PRO A 220 9.40 13.77 -42.08
C PRO A 220 9.95 13.60 -40.67
N THR A 221 10.42 12.40 -40.36
CA THR A 221 11.13 12.13 -39.12
C THR A 221 12.42 12.95 -39.09
N ALA A 222 12.75 13.55 -37.95
CA ALA A 222 13.99 14.30 -37.79
C ALA A 222 15.20 13.43 -38.19
N THR A 223 16.17 14.04 -38.88
CA THR A 223 17.37 13.34 -39.30
C THR A 223 18.25 13.02 -38.10
N ASP A 224 18.41 11.73 -37.80
CA ASP A 224 19.37 11.24 -36.80
C ASP A 224 20.53 10.50 -37.49
N THR A 225 21.75 10.86 -37.10
CA THR A 225 22.99 10.21 -37.57
C THR A 225 23.30 8.93 -36.80
N GLY A 226 22.59 8.68 -35.71
CA GLY A 226 22.84 7.61 -34.77
C GLY A 226 24.07 7.88 -33.90
N PRO A 227 24.34 7.02 -32.91
CA PRO A 227 25.38 7.26 -31.90
C PRO A 227 26.79 6.88 -32.37
N TRP A 228 26.94 6.19 -33.50
CA TRP A 228 28.20 5.54 -33.88
C TRP A 228 29.04 6.31 -34.89
N LEU A 229 28.41 6.97 -35.87
CA LEU A 229 29.11 7.62 -36.99
C LEU A 229 28.59 9.03 -37.21
N SER A 230 29.51 10.00 -37.22
CA SER A 230 29.21 11.38 -37.57
C SER A 230 28.84 11.54 -39.05
N ARG A 231 28.18 12.65 -39.42
CA ARG A 231 27.83 12.96 -40.82
C ARG A 231 29.04 12.88 -41.76
N PRO A 232 30.22 13.47 -41.44
CA PRO A 232 31.38 13.40 -42.33
C PRO A 232 31.91 11.98 -42.51
N MET A 233 31.89 11.15 -41.47
CA MET A 233 32.35 9.76 -41.55
C MET A 233 31.45 8.94 -42.47
N ARG A 234 30.13 9.11 -42.36
CA ARG A 234 29.16 8.44 -43.25
C ARG A 234 29.39 8.81 -44.72
N ALA A 235 29.57 10.10 -45.00
CA ALA A 235 29.83 10.57 -46.35
C ALA A 235 31.13 9.98 -46.94
N ARG A 236 32.21 9.95 -46.16
CA ARG A 236 33.49 9.35 -46.57
C ARG A 236 33.39 7.85 -46.85
N LEU A 237 32.50 7.15 -46.15
CA LEU A 237 32.25 5.72 -46.33
C LEU A 237 31.23 5.43 -47.45
N GLY A 238 30.76 6.46 -48.17
CA GLY A 238 29.79 6.30 -49.27
C GLY A 238 28.37 5.98 -48.82
N PHE A 239 28.03 6.19 -47.54
CA PHE A 239 26.65 6.03 -47.09
C PHE A 239 25.77 7.17 -47.62
N PRO A 240 24.49 6.89 -47.93
CA PRO A 240 23.56 7.94 -48.35
C PRO A 240 23.34 9.01 -47.27
N ALA A 241 23.07 10.24 -47.71
CA ALA A 241 22.78 11.35 -46.83
C ALA A 241 21.51 11.08 -45.99
N PRO A 242 21.48 11.38 -44.67
CA PRO A 242 20.30 11.22 -43.83
C PRO A 242 19.04 11.91 -44.41
N GLU A 243 19.24 13.02 -45.12
CA GLU A 243 18.19 13.82 -45.78
C GLU A 243 17.51 13.08 -46.94
N GLN A 244 18.09 12.00 -47.48
CA GLN A 244 17.43 11.17 -48.49
C GLN A 244 16.09 10.61 -47.97
N ARG A 245 16.00 10.31 -46.66
CA ARG A 245 14.75 9.88 -46.03
C ARG A 245 13.67 10.94 -46.07
N ILE A 246 14.03 12.23 -46.04
CA ILE A 246 13.08 13.33 -46.22
C ILE A 246 12.52 13.30 -47.64
N GLY A 247 13.37 13.08 -48.64
CA GLY A 247 12.96 12.94 -50.04
C GLY A 247 11.99 11.77 -50.25
N LEU A 248 12.29 10.61 -49.64
CA LEU A 248 11.40 9.45 -49.65
C LEU A 248 10.06 9.77 -48.95
N GLY A 249 10.09 10.37 -47.77
CA GLY A 249 8.88 10.79 -47.06
C GLY A 249 8.03 11.80 -47.84
N ALA A 250 8.67 12.67 -48.64
CA ALA A 250 7.97 13.59 -49.54
C ALA A 250 7.32 12.86 -50.72
N HIS A 251 8.02 11.89 -51.30
CA HIS A 251 7.49 11.01 -52.34
C HIS A 251 6.28 10.23 -51.82
N ASP A 252 6.38 9.64 -50.64
CA ASP A 252 5.30 8.87 -50.01
C ASP A 252 4.08 9.74 -49.71
N PHE A 253 4.30 10.99 -49.25
CA PHE A 253 3.24 11.97 -49.07
C PHE A 253 2.55 12.32 -50.40
N ALA A 254 3.30 12.53 -51.47
CA ALA A 254 2.74 12.80 -52.79
C ALA A 254 1.95 11.59 -53.34
N GLN A 255 2.45 10.37 -53.17
CA GLN A 255 1.76 9.14 -53.56
C GLN A 255 0.44 8.98 -52.79
N ALA A 256 0.45 9.25 -51.48
CA ALA A 256 -0.75 9.19 -50.65
C ALA A 256 -1.88 10.09 -51.18
N LEU A 257 -1.54 11.29 -51.67
CA LEU A 257 -2.49 12.23 -52.27
C LEU A 257 -3.13 11.74 -53.58
N GLY A 258 -2.57 10.72 -54.23
CA GLY A 258 -3.16 10.08 -55.41
C GLY A 258 -4.33 9.15 -55.11
N THR A 259 -4.65 8.91 -53.84
CA THR A 259 -5.78 8.06 -53.42
C THR A 259 -7.11 8.81 -53.61
N GLY A 260 -8.19 8.10 -53.96
CA GLY A 260 -9.51 8.71 -54.21
C GLY A 260 -10.12 9.50 -53.05
N GLY A 261 -9.76 9.16 -51.80
CA GLY A 261 -10.15 9.91 -50.61
C GLY A 261 -9.03 9.98 -49.59
N VAL A 262 -8.56 11.19 -49.27
CA VAL A 262 -7.47 11.41 -48.31
C VAL A 262 -7.90 12.36 -47.19
N LEU A 263 -7.60 11.98 -45.96
CA LEU A 263 -7.71 12.84 -44.78
C LEU A 263 -6.31 13.14 -44.25
N LEU A 264 -5.94 14.42 -44.26
CA LEU A 264 -4.67 14.89 -43.71
C LEU A 264 -4.89 15.35 -42.27
N THR A 265 -4.17 14.76 -41.31
CA THR A 265 -4.33 15.12 -39.89
C THR A 265 -3.01 15.53 -39.25
N ARG A 266 -3.10 16.56 -38.40
CA ARG A 266 -1.99 17.03 -37.55
C ARG A 266 -2.51 17.35 -36.16
N SER A 267 -1.63 17.23 -35.18
CA SER A 267 -1.89 17.76 -33.84
C SER A 267 -1.56 19.27 -33.81
N ALA A 268 -2.30 20.05 -33.02
CA ALA A 268 -1.94 21.45 -32.74
C ALA A 268 -1.03 21.55 -31.51
N LYS A 269 -1.23 20.64 -30.53
CA LYS A 269 -0.42 20.51 -29.32
C LYS A 269 0.00 19.06 -29.12
N ARG A 270 1.18 18.85 -28.52
CA ARG A 270 1.69 17.54 -28.10
C ARG A 270 2.38 17.69 -26.75
N GLY A 271 1.89 16.99 -25.73
CA GLY A 271 2.40 17.15 -24.35
C GLY A 271 2.24 18.58 -23.82
N GLY A 272 1.12 19.25 -24.11
CA GLY A 272 0.87 20.64 -23.71
C GLY A 272 1.51 21.71 -24.61
N ALA A 273 2.66 21.42 -25.23
CA ALA A 273 3.39 22.35 -26.10
C ALA A 273 2.76 22.49 -27.50
N PRO A 274 2.76 23.70 -28.11
CA PRO A 274 2.33 23.88 -29.49
C PRO A 274 3.26 23.14 -30.46
N THR A 275 2.70 22.71 -31.60
CA THR A 275 3.43 21.95 -32.62
C THR A 275 3.41 22.67 -33.97
N VAL A 276 4.47 22.46 -34.76
CA VAL A 276 4.62 23.06 -36.09
C VAL A 276 4.03 22.11 -37.16
N PRO A 277 3.26 22.60 -38.14
CA PRO A 277 2.80 21.78 -39.27
C PRO A 277 4.01 21.27 -40.07
N THR A 278 3.90 20.07 -40.62
CA THR A 278 4.96 19.55 -41.50
C THR A 278 5.18 20.45 -42.71
N ARG A 279 6.45 20.60 -43.10
CA ARG A 279 6.86 21.29 -44.34
C ARG A 279 6.11 20.81 -45.60
N PHE A 280 5.65 19.56 -45.64
CA PHE A 280 4.88 19.04 -46.79
C PHE A 280 3.48 19.64 -46.87
N LEU A 281 2.83 19.80 -45.72
CA LEU A 281 1.52 20.41 -45.62
C LEU A 281 1.62 21.91 -45.95
N THR A 282 2.64 22.59 -45.43
CA THR A 282 2.89 24.02 -45.73
C THR A 282 3.13 24.25 -47.23
N ARG A 283 3.85 23.34 -47.90
CA ARG A 283 4.05 23.41 -49.36
C ARG A 283 2.76 23.14 -50.12
N LEU A 284 1.97 22.15 -49.70
CA LEU A 284 0.68 21.83 -50.30
C LEU A 284 -0.28 23.02 -50.21
N THR A 285 -0.46 23.60 -49.01
CA THR A 285 -1.37 24.73 -48.80
C THR A 285 -0.90 25.99 -49.53
N GLY A 286 0.41 26.21 -49.61
CA GLY A 286 0.99 27.27 -50.43
C GLY A 286 0.71 27.09 -51.93
N LEU A 287 0.73 25.85 -52.43
CA LEU A 287 0.47 25.53 -53.85
C LEU A 287 -1.01 25.66 -54.22
N ILE A 288 -1.93 25.14 -53.40
CA ILE A 288 -3.37 25.15 -53.70
C ILE A 288 -4.03 26.50 -53.39
N GLY A 289 -3.34 27.37 -52.65
CA GLY A 289 -3.84 28.68 -52.24
C GLY A 289 -4.82 28.64 -51.06
N LYS A 290 -5.19 29.83 -50.59
CA LYS A 290 -6.00 30.01 -49.38
C LYS A 290 -7.41 29.43 -49.51
N ASP A 291 -8.13 29.75 -50.58
CA ASP A 291 -9.54 29.36 -50.72
C ASP A 291 -9.72 27.84 -50.74
N ALA A 292 -8.82 27.12 -51.43
CA ALA A 292 -8.82 25.66 -51.47
C ALA A 292 -8.39 25.05 -50.12
N THR A 293 -7.43 25.68 -49.43
CA THR A 293 -7.01 25.29 -48.08
C THR A 293 -8.16 25.42 -47.09
N ASP A 294 -8.83 26.58 -47.06
CA ASP A 294 -9.96 26.83 -46.16
C ASP A 294 -11.12 25.86 -46.46
N ALA A 295 -11.37 25.54 -47.73
CA ALA A 295 -12.37 24.54 -48.12
C ALA A 295 -11.99 23.13 -47.64
N MET A 296 -10.71 22.76 -47.71
CA MET A 296 -10.20 21.49 -47.20
C MET A 296 -10.32 21.41 -45.67
N GLU A 297 -9.92 22.44 -44.94
CA GLU A 297 -10.00 22.50 -43.49
C GLU A 297 -11.46 22.45 -43.00
N ARG A 298 -12.38 23.17 -43.66
CA ARG A 298 -13.83 23.11 -43.35
C ARG A 298 -14.39 21.70 -43.41
N ARG A 299 -14.02 20.91 -44.42
CA ARG A 299 -14.43 19.50 -44.50
C ARG A 299 -13.86 18.66 -43.35
N GLY A 300 -12.65 19.00 -42.90
CA GLY A 300 -12.00 18.34 -41.77
C GLY A 300 -12.60 18.70 -40.40
N PHE A 301 -13.06 19.93 -40.21
CA PHE A 301 -13.59 20.40 -38.91
C PHE A 301 -14.78 19.59 -38.40
N VAL A 302 -15.56 18.96 -39.29
CA VAL A 302 -16.65 18.05 -38.90
C VAL A 302 -16.16 16.93 -37.99
N TYR A 303 -14.98 16.36 -38.25
CA TYR A 303 -14.43 15.29 -37.42
C TYR A 303 -13.95 15.79 -36.06
N ILE A 304 -13.46 17.03 -35.99
CA ILE A 304 -13.05 17.68 -34.73
C ILE A 304 -14.28 18.00 -33.88
N ASP A 305 -15.37 18.47 -34.51
CA ASP A 305 -16.65 18.68 -33.85
C ASP A 305 -17.20 17.38 -33.25
N TRP A 306 -17.23 16.30 -34.04
CA TRP A 306 -17.65 14.98 -33.54
C TRP A 306 -16.80 14.52 -32.35
N ALA A 307 -15.48 14.72 -32.40
CA ALA A 307 -14.60 14.39 -31.27
C ALA A 307 -14.93 15.21 -30.02
N ARG A 308 -15.15 16.52 -30.14
CA ARG A 308 -15.52 17.37 -29.00
C ARG A 308 -16.86 16.99 -28.40
N ARG A 309 -17.82 16.59 -29.23
CA ARG A 309 -19.15 16.15 -28.79
C ARG A 309 -19.14 14.81 -28.07
N LEU A 310 -18.11 13.98 -28.23
CA LEU A 310 -17.93 12.77 -27.42
C LEU A 310 -17.59 13.11 -25.96
N ASP A 311 -16.89 14.23 -25.73
CA ASP A 311 -16.48 14.69 -24.39
C ASP A 311 -17.49 15.65 -23.76
N ASP A 312 -18.48 16.14 -24.52
CA ASP A 312 -19.54 17.02 -24.04
C ASP A 312 -20.52 16.24 -23.16
N ARG A 313 -20.30 16.31 -21.84
CA ARG A 313 -21.18 15.70 -20.83
C ARG A 313 -21.79 16.78 -19.93
N PRO A 314 -23.08 16.68 -19.58
CA PRO A 314 -23.70 17.60 -18.65
C PRO A 314 -23.00 17.54 -17.28
N ALA A 315 -23.00 18.65 -16.56
CA ALA A 315 -22.46 18.71 -15.20
C ALA A 315 -23.22 17.73 -14.29
N GLU A 316 -22.51 16.76 -13.72
CA GLU A 316 -23.09 15.80 -12.78
C GLU A 316 -23.15 16.39 -11.36
N PRO A 317 -24.21 16.11 -10.58
CA PRO A 317 -24.31 16.57 -9.20
C PRO A 317 -23.19 15.96 -8.36
N ARG A 318 -22.50 16.79 -7.56
CA ARG A 318 -21.46 16.33 -6.64
C ARG A 318 -22.05 15.41 -5.57
N VAL A 319 -21.30 14.36 -5.25
CA VAL A 319 -21.66 13.45 -4.15
C VAL A 319 -21.62 14.22 -2.83
N ARG A 320 -22.65 14.03 -1.99
CA ARG A 320 -22.68 14.62 -0.65
C ARG A 320 -21.85 13.77 0.31
N ARG A 321 -21.23 14.44 1.27
CA ARG A 321 -20.52 13.81 2.38
C ARG A 321 -21.44 12.81 3.11
N PRO A 322 -21.02 11.56 3.32
CA PRO A 322 -21.86 10.53 3.91
C PRO A 322 -22.10 10.75 5.41
N ALA A 323 -23.35 10.53 5.82
CA ALA A 323 -23.82 10.58 7.21
C ALA A 323 -24.91 9.52 7.47
N PRO A 324 -24.59 8.21 7.37
CA PRO A 324 -25.55 7.13 7.58
C PRO A 324 -26.20 7.20 8.98
N LYS A 325 -27.50 6.91 9.03
CA LYS A 325 -28.33 6.92 10.26
C LYS A 325 -28.82 5.49 10.56
N PRO A 326 -27.95 4.58 11.06
CA PRO A 326 -28.39 3.24 11.42
C PRO A 326 -29.44 3.30 12.55
N PRO A 327 -30.37 2.33 12.60
CA PRO A 327 -31.35 2.25 13.68
C PRO A 327 -30.65 2.15 15.04
N VAL A 328 -31.24 2.74 16.08
CA VAL A 328 -30.65 2.82 17.42
C VAL A 328 -30.32 1.43 17.99
N SER A 329 -31.09 0.41 17.62
CA SER A 329 -30.84 -1.00 17.99
C SER A 329 -29.54 -1.58 17.43
N ALA A 330 -29.03 -1.06 16.31
CA ALA A 330 -27.80 -1.51 15.67
C ALA A 330 -26.57 -0.69 16.11
N ARG A 331 -26.76 0.39 16.88
CA ARG A 331 -25.66 1.26 17.33
C ARG A 331 -24.86 0.58 18.45
N PRO A 332 -23.52 0.75 18.49
CA PRO A 332 -22.70 0.11 19.51
C PRO A 332 -23.04 0.63 20.91
N ARG A 333 -23.34 -0.30 21.82
CA ARG A 333 -23.52 -0.02 23.25
C ARG A 333 -22.24 -0.21 24.07
N ARG A 334 -21.13 -0.54 23.41
CA ARG A 334 -19.82 -0.74 24.03
C ARG A 334 -18.73 -0.26 23.09
N LEU A 335 -17.84 0.60 23.57
CA LEU A 335 -16.66 1.07 22.84
C LEU A 335 -15.43 1.09 23.76
N SER A 336 -14.24 0.96 23.18
CA SER A 336 -13.00 1.17 23.92
C SER A 336 -12.68 2.66 24.08
N VAL A 337 -11.87 3.02 25.08
CA VAL A 337 -11.34 4.39 25.25
C VAL A 337 -10.72 4.92 23.96
N THR A 338 -9.89 4.12 23.27
CA THR A 338 -9.29 4.46 21.98
C THR A 338 -10.32 4.67 20.85
N GLU A 339 -11.47 4.01 20.93
CA GLU A 339 -12.55 4.18 19.97
C GLU A 339 -13.37 5.43 20.22
N ILE A 340 -13.40 5.96 21.45
CA ILE A 340 -14.05 7.24 21.74
C ILE A 340 -13.35 8.39 21.01
N GLU A 341 -12.01 8.44 21.02
CA GLU A 341 -11.27 9.44 20.24
C GLU A 341 -11.61 9.35 18.74
N ARG A 342 -11.66 8.12 18.20
CA ARG A 342 -12.06 7.89 16.81
C ARG A 342 -13.51 8.28 16.57
N TRP A 343 -14.41 8.03 17.51
CA TRP A 343 -15.83 8.37 17.38
C TRP A 343 -16.04 9.87 17.34
N ILE A 344 -15.29 10.64 18.13
CA ILE A 344 -15.29 12.10 18.08
C ILE A 344 -14.81 12.57 16.71
N ARG A 345 -13.63 12.11 16.27
CA ARG A 345 -12.97 12.58 15.02
C ARG A 345 -13.64 12.13 13.72
N ASP A 346 -13.95 10.84 13.61
CA ASP A 346 -14.50 10.19 12.43
C ASP A 346 -15.59 9.16 12.82
N PRO A 347 -16.81 9.62 13.16
CA PRO A 347 -17.93 8.73 13.45
C PRO A 347 -18.16 7.67 12.38
N TYR A 348 -17.98 7.99 11.10
CA TYR A 348 -18.15 7.03 10.01
C TYR A 348 -17.28 5.78 10.16
N ALA A 349 -16.07 5.91 10.73
CA ALA A 349 -15.22 4.76 11.02
C ALA A 349 -15.82 3.83 12.09
N ILE A 350 -16.54 4.37 13.08
CA ILE A 350 -17.30 3.58 14.06
C ILE A 350 -18.48 2.89 13.38
N TYR A 351 -19.19 3.58 12.50
CA TYR A 351 -20.25 2.98 11.69
C TYR A 351 -19.74 1.80 10.86
N ALA A 352 -18.68 2.01 10.07
CA ALA A 352 -18.12 0.95 9.23
C ALA A 352 -17.61 -0.24 10.05
N ARG A 353 -16.87 0.02 11.13
CA ARG A 353 -16.26 -1.03 11.96
C ARG A 353 -17.25 -1.77 12.85
N ARG A 354 -18.11 -1.04 13.58
CA ARG A 354 -18.96 -1.59 14.65
C ARG A 354 -20.39 -1.90 14.21
N VAL A 355 -20.91 -1.19 13.20
CA VAL A 355 -22.27 -1.41 12.69
C VAL A 355 -22.24 -2.32 11.46
N LEU A 356 -21.39 -2.02 10.47
CA LEU A 356 -21.26 -2.87 9.27
C LEU A 356 -20.31 -4.07 9.45
N ALA A 357 -19.60 -4.14 10.59
CA ALA A 357 -18.62 -5.19 10.87
C ALA A 357 -17.53 -5.34 9.80
N LEU A 358 -17.11 -4.20 9.21
CA LEU A 358 -16.04 -4.14 8.23
C LEU A 358 -14.72 -3.89 8.95
N GLU A 359 -13.93 -4.94 9.13
CA GLU A 359 -12.55 -4.81 9.62
C GLU A 359 -11.61 -4.69 8.42
N PRO A 360 -10.73 -3.67 8.37
CA PRO A 360 -9.77 -3.53 7.29
C PRO A 360 -8.77 -4.67 7.35
N LEU A 361 -8.52 -5.28 6.18
CA LEU A 361 -7.48 -6.30 6.06
C LEU A 361 -6.11 -5.65 6.32
N PRO A 362 -5.22 -6.32 7.08
CA PRO A 362 -3.82 -5.90 7.16
C PRO A 362 -3.19 -5.83 5.77
N ASP A 363 -2.20 -4.97 5.60
CA ASP A 363 -1.48 -4.81 4.33
C ASP A 363 -0.68 -6.07 4.00
N LEU A 364 -0.29 -6.19 2.73
CA LEU A 364 0.52 -7.33 2.27
C LEU A 364 1.97 -7.15 2.70
N GLY A 365 2.48 -8.10 3.48
CA GLY A 365 3.89 -8.13 3.88
C GLY A 365 4.36 -6.87 4.57
N GLU A 366 3.62 -6.44 5.59
CA GLU A 366 4.00 -5.32 6.45
C GLU A 366 5.38 -5.60 7.04
N LEU A 367 6.35 -4.78 6.64
CA LEU A 367 7.58 -4.67 7.40
C LEU A 367 7.20 -4.17 8.81
N PRO A 368 7.88 -4.64 9.87
CA PRO A 368 7.70 -4.05 11.18
C PRO A 368 7.79 -2.53 11.08
N HIS A 369 6.70 -1.86 11.44
CA HIS A 369 6.55 -0.40 11.36
C HIS A 369 6.45 0.21 12.76
N PHE A 370 6.29 1.53 12.86
CA PHE A 370 6.23 2.22 14.16
C PHE A 370 5.16 1.66 15.13
N GLY A 371 4.06 1.09 14.63
CA GLY A 371 3.05 0.42 15.44
C GLY A 371 3.53 -0.91 16.04
N THR A 372 4.22 -1.74 15.24
CA THR A 372 4.90 -2.95 15.74
C THR A 372 5.94 -2.61 16.80
N ARG A 373 6.75 -1.56 16.55
CA ARG A 373 7.73 -1.07 17.53
C ARG A 373 7.07 -0.65 18.83
N GLY A 374 5.97 0.08 18.76
CA GLY A 374 5.18 0.46 19.93
C GLY A 374 4.72 -0.78 20.70
N SER A 375 4.10 -1.74 20.02
CA SER A 375 3.55 -2.94 20.64
C SER A 375 4.62 -3.77 21.39
N VAL A 376 5.79 -3.98 20.77
CA VAL A 376 6.93 -4.67 21.40
C VAL A 376 7.47 -3.89 22.60
N LEU A 377 7.52 -2.56 22.49
CA LEU A 377 7.91 -1.69 23.61
C LEU A 377 6.92 -1.82 24.79
N HIS A 378 5.61 -1.75 24.55
CA HIS A 378 4.61 -1.92 25.61
C HIS A 378 4.70 -3.31 26.25
N ALA A 379 4.87 -4.37 25.46
CA ALA A 379 5.03 -5.73 25.99
C ALA A 379 6.25 -5.85 26.92
N ALA A 380 7.40 -5.33 26.49
CA ALA A 380 8.62 -5.35 27.29
C ALA A 380 8.48 -4.55 28.60
N LEU A 381 7.84 -3.37 28.54
CA LEU A 381 7.62 -2.52 29.72
C LEU A 381 6.60 -3.11 30.69
N ALA A 382 5.50 -3.68 30.17
CA ALA A 382 4.49 -4.34 30.98
C ALA A 382 5.09 -5.53 31.73
N ARG A 383 5.88 -6.36 31.03
CA ARG A 383 6.58 -7.49 31.63
C ARG A 383 7.62 -7.05 32.65
N PHE A 384 8.40 -6.01 32.34
CA PHE A 384 9.35 -5.44 33.30
C PHE A 384 8.67 -4.92 34.57
N ALA A 385 7.53 -4.24 34.44
CA ALA A 385 6.76 -3.76 35.59
C ALA A 385 6.15 -4.87 36.45
N GLN A 386 5.98 -6.08 35.89
CA GLN A 386 5.48 -7.26 36.62
C GLN A 386 6.61 -8.09 37.23
N ASP A 387 7.73 -8.23 36.53
CA ASP A 387 8.82 -9.14 36.87
C ASP A 387 9.88 -8.51 37.81
N TRP A 388 9.95 -7.18 37.91
CA TRP A 388 11.01 -6.48 38.67
C TRP A 388 10.56 -6.01 40.05
N ASP A 389 11.25 -6.47 41.10
CA ASP A 389 11.04 -6.10 42.51
C ASP A 389 12.30 -5.50 43.19
N GLY A 390 13.40 -5.36 42.46
CA GLY A 390 14.68 -4.85 42.95
C GLY A 390 14.84 -3.32 42.92
N ALA A 391 16.03 -2.83 43.28
CA ALA A 391 16.36 -1.41 43.20
C ALA A 391 16.44 -0.93 41.74
N TYR A 392 15.96 0.28 41.45
CA TYR A 392 15.99 0.86 40.10
C TYR A 392 17.36 1.45 39.74
N ASP A 393 18.38 0.60 39.76
CA ASP A 393 19.76 0.92 39.42
C ASP A 393 20.18 0.26 38.08
N ASP A 394 21.48 0.09 37.86
CA ASP A 394 22.01 -0.54 36.66
C ASP A 394 21.52 -1.99 36.47
N SER A 395 21.16 -2.70 37.55
CA SER A 395 20.60 -4.05 37.48
C SER A 395 19.19 -4.05 36.89
N ALA A 396 18.35 -3.08 37.24
CA ALA A 396 17.03 -2.88 36.65
C ALA A 396 17.13 -2.56 35.16
N THR A 397 18.09 -1.71 34.78
CA THR A 397 18.37 -1.40 33.38
C THR A 397 18.80 -2.66 32.60
N ALA A 398 19.71 -3.46 33.17
CA ALA A 398 20.15 -4.71 32.57
C ALA A 398 18.99 -5.70 32.38
N ARG A 399 18.11 -5.82 33.38
CA ARG A 399 16.94 -6.70 33.30
C ARG A 399 15.92 -6.25 32.26
N LEU A 400 15.64 -4.96 32.15
CA LEU A 400 14.76 -4.43 31.10
C LEU A 400 15.33 -4.70 29.70
N ILE A 401 16.65 -4.58 29.53
CA ILE A 401 17.32 -4.93 28.27
C ILE A 401 17.19 -6.42 27.97
N GLU A 402 17.34 -7.29 28.98
CA GLU A 402 17.17 -8.74 28.80
C GLU A 402 15.75 -9.10 28.34
N ILE A 403 14.72 -8.58 29.02
CA ILE A 403 13.32 -8.75 28.62
C ILE A 403 13.12 -8.24 27.19
N GLY A 404 13.66 -7.06 26.88
CA GLY A 404 13.61 -6.51 25.52
C GLY A 404 14.21 -7.44 24.47
N ARG A 405 15.31 -8.14 24.77
CA ARG A 405 15.92 -9.07 23.81
C ARG A 405 14.97 -10.20 23.44
N GLU A 406 14.23 -10.72 24.42
CA GLU A 406 13.23 -11.76 24.19
C GLU A 406 12.05 -11.24 23.36
N GLU A 407 11.53 -10.06 23.69
CA GLU A 407 10.39 -9.46 22.95
C GLU A 407 10.77 -9.05 21.51
N PHE A 408 12.02 -8.65 21.28
CA PHE A 408 12.53 -8.29 19.95
C PHE A 408 12.97 -9.50 19.10
N ALA A 409 12.96 -10.72 19.62
CA ALA A 409 13.43 -11.92 18.91
C ALA A 409 12.71 -12.12 17.55
N ALA A 410 11.41 -11.81 17.47
CA ALA A 410 10.66 -11.88 16.21
C ALA A 410 11.11 -10.84 15.16
N ILE A 411 11.73 -9.74 15.59
CA ILE A 411 12.25 -8.66 14.74
C ILE A 411 13.63 -9.00 14.19
N GLU A 412 14.37 -9.93 14.81
CA GLU A 412 15.70 -10.37 14.32
C GLU A 412 15.66 -10.96 12.89
N ALA A 413 14.50 -11.47 12.46
CA ALA A 413 14.25 -11.89 11.08
C ALA A 413 14.37 -10.74 10.05
N PHE A 414 14.44 -9.48 10.51
CA PHE A 414 14.62 -8.27 9.71
C PHE A 414 15.87 -7.50 10.17
N PRO A 415 17.08 -7.89 9.71
CA PRO A 415 18.34 -7.37 10.23
C PRO A 415 18.43 -5.84 10.18
N GLU A 416 17.96 -5.20 9.11
CA GLU A 416 17.99 -3.74 8.95
C GLU A 416 17.11 -3.01 9.98
N ILE A 417 15.91 -3.56 10.26
CA ILE A 417 14.98 -2.98 11.23
C ILE A 417 15.48 -3.23 12.64
N HIS A 418 15.93 -4.46 12.92
CA HIS A 418 16.50 -4.83 14.20
C HIS A 418 17.71 -3.95 14.53
N ALA A 419 18.64 -3.78 13.59
CA ALA A 419 19.82 -2.92 13.74
C ALA A 419 19.47 -1.45 14.06
N LEU A 420 18.31 -0.97 13.62
CA LEU A 420 17.84 0.38 13.93
C LEU A 420 17.09 0.47 15.26
N TRP A 421 16.23 -0.49 15.57
CA TRP A 421 15.31 -0.41 16.70
C TRP A 421 15.91 -0.92 18.00
N TRP A 422 16.75 -1.95 17.93
CA TRP A 422 17.38 -2.53 19.12
C TRP A 422 18.26 -1.53 19.86
N PRO A 423 19.19 -0.79 19.22
CA PRO A 423 19.99 0.23 19.92
C PRO A 423 19.11 1.33 20.52
N ARG A 424 18.00 1.69 19.86
CA ARG A 424 17.05 2.68 20.37
C ARG A 424 16.31 2.17 21.59
N PHE A 425 15.90 0.90 21.62
CA PHE A 425 15.29 0.30 22.81
C PHE A 425 16.27 0.31 23.99
N VAL A 426 17.54 -0.09 23.76
CA VAL A 426 18.60 -0.03 24.78
C VAL A 426 18.81 1.39 25.30
N ALA A 427 18.84 2.39 24.42
CA ALA A 427 18.95 3.80 24.82
C ALA A 427 17.74 4.26 25.64
N ALA A 428 16.53 3.87 25.23
CA ALA A 428 15.30 4.18 25.95
C ALA A 428 15.29 3.52 27.34
N ALA A 429 15.74 2.27 27.48
CA ALA A 429 15.85 1.59 28.77
C ALA A 429 16.82 2.31 29.72
N ARG A 430 17.99 2.72 29.21
CA ARG A 430 19.01 3.48 29.96
C ARG A 430 18.55 4.87 30.38
N TRP A 431 17.59 5.45 29.65
CA TRP A 431 16.98 6.71 30.04
C TRP A 431 15.82 6.50 31.03
N LEU A 432 14.94 5.53 30.76
CA LEU A 432 13.71 5.28 31.50
C LEU A 432 13.97 4.92 32.96
N VAL A 433 14.88 3.97 33.23
CA VAL A 433 15.12 3.48 34.58
C VAL A 433 15.59 4.60 35.53
N PRO A 434 16.70 5.33 35.27
CA PRO A 434 17.15 6.37 36.18
C PRO A 434 16.25 7.62 36.18
N THR A 435 15.62 7.96 35.05
CA THR A 435 14.87 9.23 34.91
C THR A 435 13.41 9.13 35.36
N PHE A 436 12.77 7.97 35.16
CA PHE A 436 11.36 7.77 35.42
C PHE A 436 11.08 6.74 36.52
N GLU A 437 11.76 5.60 36.50
CA GLU A 437 11.48 4.54 37.49
C GLU A 437 12.11 4.80 38.85
N ALA A 438 13.38 5.21 38.90
CA ALA A 438 14.11 5.40 40.14
C ALA A 438 13.50 6.46 41.08
N PRO A 439 13.04 7.63 40.60
CA PRO A 439 12.33 8.59 41.44
C PRO A 439 10.99 8.07 42.00
N ARG A 440 10.50 6.94 41.46
CA ARG A 440 9.20 6.33 41.76
C ARG A 440 9.34 4.95 42.41
N ALA A 441 10.49 4.63 42.98
CA ALA A 441 10.78 3.30 43.51
C ALA A 441 9.71 2.81 44.52
N GLY A 442 9.20 3.70 45.38
CA GLY A 442 8.20 3.38 46.41
C GLY A 442 6.76 3.26 45.92
N ILE A 443 6.46 3.53 44.65
CA ILE A 443 5.09 3.53 44.12
C ILE A 443 4.69 2.11 43.69
N ARG A 444 3.46 1.68 44.01
CA ARG A 444 2.93 0.39 43.55
C ARG A 444 2.49 0.49 42.09
N ARG A 445 3.05 -0.37 41.23
CA ARG A 445 2.84 -0.36 39.78
C ARG A 445 1.81 -1.42 39.37
N LEU A 446 0.80 -1.00 38.60
CA LEU A 446 -0.25 -1.88 38.11
C LEU A 446 -0.30 -1.78 36.57
N ALA A 447 0.46 -2.64 35.89
CA ALA A 447 0.54 -2.68 34.44
C ALA A 447 -0.62 -3.46 33.79
N GLU A 448 -1.03 -3.06 32.59
CA GLU A 448 -1.97 -3.78 31.71
C GLU A 448 -3.33 -4.10 32.35
N ARG A 449 -3.84 -3.22 33.23
CA ARG A 449 -5.12 -3.43 33.92
C ARG A 449 -6.30 -3.13 33.00
N SER A 450 -7.21 -4.09 32.89
CA SER A 450 -8.48 -3.91 32.18
C SER A 450 -9.46 -3.15 33.06
N GLY A 451 -10.21 -2.25 32.45
CA GLY A 451 -11.17 -1.40 33.14
C GLY A 451 -12.49 -1.26 32.39
N HIS A 452 -13.54 -1.01 33.17
CA HIS A 452 -14.90 -0.87 32.69
C HIS A 452 -15.66 0.23 33.43
N TRP A 453 -16.45 1.00 32.70
CA TRP A 453 -17.40 1.96 33.24
C TRP A 453 -18.74 1.86 32.51
N GLU A 454 -19.82 1.58 33.24
CA GLU A 454 -21.20 1.73 32.75
C GLU A 454 -21.63 3.21 32.81
N VAL A 455 -21.74 3.81 31.64
CA VAL A 455 -22.35 5.12 31.43
C VAL A 455 -23.85 4.90 31.23
N ARG A 456 -24.70 5.58 31.99
CA ARG A 456 -26.17 5.48 31.88
C ARG A 456 -26.77 6.81 31.37
N PRO A 457 -26.77 7.05 30.05
CA PRO A 457 -27.48 8.18 29.47
C PRO A 457 -28.97 7.86 29.34
N GLY A 458 -29.83 8.55 30.11
CA GLY A 458 -31.27 8.31 30.13
C GLY A 458 -31.64 6.85 30.50
N ASP A 459 -32.54 6.23 29.72
CA ASP A 459 -33.04 4.85 29.95
C ASP A 459 -32.13 3.74 29.35
N GLY A 460 -30.99 4.10 28.76
CA GLY A 460 -30.06 3.17 28.10
C GLY A 460 -28.74 3.00 28.85
N GLY A 461 -28.10 1.83 28.72
CA GLY A 461 -26.74 1.58 29.20
C GLY A 461 -25.71 1.59 28.08
N PHE A 462 -24.56 2.24 28.31
CA PHE A 462 -23.39 2.25 27.44
C PHE A 462 -22.13 1.86 28.24
N ALA A 463 -21.38 0.90 27.74
CA ALA A 463 -20.17 0.39 28.37
C ALA A 463 -18.91 1.01 27.76
N LEU A 464 -18.22 1.85 28.51
CA LEU A 464 -16.84 2.21 28.21
C LEU A 464 -15.91 1.09 28.72
N THR A 465 -14.94 0.71 27.90
CA THR A 465 -13.90 -0.25 28.30
C THR A 465 -12.52 0.27 27.95
N GLY A 466 -11.52 -0.04 28.76
CA GLY A 466 -10.16 0.45 28.55
C GLY A 466 -9.15 -0.56 29.06
N ARG A 467 -7.90 -0.39 28.64
CA ARG A 467 -6.77 -1.08 29.23
C ARG A 467 -5.69 -0.03 29.41
N ALA A 468 -5.36 0.28 30.65
CA ALA A 468 -4.31 1.22 30.97
C ALA A 468 -2.96 0.50 30.83
N ASP A 469 -1.99 1.15 30.18
CA ASP A 469 -0.63 0.61 30.08
C ASP A 469 -0.04 0.44 31.49
N ARG A 470 -0.17 1.48 32.32
CA ARG A 470 0.26 1.46 33.71
C ARG A 470 -0.51 2.45 34.57
N ILE A 471 -0.91 1.98 35.75
CA ILE A 471 -1.47 2.80 36.83
C ILE A 471 -0.50 2.73 38.01
N ASP A 472 -0.07 3.91 38.46
CA ASP A 472 0.83 4.10 39.59
C ASP A 472 -0.02 4.49 40.82
N LEU A 473 -0.04 3.64 41.85
CA LEU A 473 -0.76 3.86 43.11
C LEU A 473 0.21 4.41 44.16
N MET A 474 -0.06 5.63 44.62
CA MET A 474 0.70 6.32 45.66
C MET A 474 0.23 5.89 47.06
N ASP A 475 1.05 6.16 48.08
CA ASP A 475 0.76 5.82 49.48
C ASP A 475 -0.49 6.52 50.04
N ASP A 476 -0.88 7.66 49.45
CA ASP A 476 -2.06 8.44 49.82
C ASP A 476 -3.30 8.11 48.97
N GLU A 477 -3.31 6.93 48.35
CA GLU A 477 -4.40 6.40 47.49
C GLU A 477 -4.66 7.20 46.21
N ARG A 478 -3.82 8.20 45.90
CA ARG A 478 -3.88 8.93 44.62
C ARG A 478 -3.24 8.13 43.50
N LEU A 479 -3.70 8.40 42.29
CA LEU A 479 -3.33 7.64 41.10
C LEU A 479 -2.57 8.51 40.08
N SER A 480 -1.58 7.92 39.44
CA SER A 480 -0.95 8.43 38.22
C SER A 480 -1.32 7.50 37.06
N ILE A 481 -1.93 8.03 36.00
CA ILE A 481 -2.23 7.25 34.80
C ILE A 481 -1.11 7.46 33.79
N VAL A 482 -0.44 6.38 33.40
CA VAL A 482 0.78 6.40 32.59
C VAL A 482 0.54 5.69 31.27
N ASP A 483 0.85 6.36 30.16
CA ASP A 483 0.87 5.80 28.81
C ASP A 483 2.27 5.96 28.19
N PHE A 484 2.77 4.89 27.59
CA PHE A 484 4.09 4.88 26.95
C PHE A 484 3.93 5.16 25.45
N LYS A 485 4.67 6.12 24.90
CA LYS A 485 4.60 6.45 23.46
C LYS A 485 5.96 6.37 22.79
N SER A 486 6.02 5.67 21.66
CA SER A 486 7.15 5.75 20.73
C SER A 486 7.10 7.01 19.83
N GLY A 487 5.95 7.69 19.80
CA GLY A 487 5.63 8.85 18.95
C GLY A 487 5.74 10.19 19.67
N THR A 488 4.79 11.10 19.38
CA THR A 488 4.71 12.42 20.01
C THR A 488 3.54 12.43 20.99
N ALA A 489 3.75 12.93 22.20
CA ALA A 489 2.68 13.14 23.18
C ALA A 489 1.82 14.37 22.82
N PRO A 490 0.52 14.37 23.18
CA PRO A 490 -0.31 15.56 23.08
C PRO A 490 0.21 16.68 23.99
N SER A 491 -0.09 17.93 23.62
CA SER A 491 0.22 19.09 24.48
C SER A 491 -0.83 19.28 25.58
N ASP A 492 -0.46 19.97 26.66
CA ASP A 492 -1.36 20.25 27.80
C ASP A 492 -2.66 20.92 27.36
N ARG A 493 -2.61 21.81 26.36
CA ARG A 493 -3.81 22.44 25.78
C ARG A 493 -4.73 21.43 25.12
N GLN A 494 -4.19 20.44 24.43
CA GLN A 494 -4.99 19.40 23.76
C GLN A 494 -5.62 18.43 24.77
N ILE A 495 -4.88 18.09 25.83
CA ILE A 495 -5.39 17.29 26.94
C ILE A 495 -6.51 18.06 27.65
N ALA A 496 -6.27 19.32 28.03
CA ALA A 496 -7.24 20.18 28.70
C ALA A 496 -8.49 20.46 27.85
N ALA A 497 -8.34 20.57 26.52
CA ALA A 497 -9.46 20.75 25.60
C ALA A 497 -10.26 19.45 25.32
N GLY A 498 -9.77 18.28 25.75
CA GLY A 498 -10.42 16.99 25.50
C GLY A 498 -10.24 16.46 24.07
N GLU A 499 -9.26 16.97 23.31
CA GLU A 499 -8.96 16.48 21.95
C GLU A 499 -8.36 15.08 21.93
N THR A 500 -7.71 14.69 23.02
CA THR A 500 -7.10 13.38 23.24
C THR A 500 -7.62 12.80 24.55
N PRO A 501 -8.85 12.26 24.56
CA PRO A 501 -9.55 11.91 25.79
C PRO A 501 -9.03 10.63 26.45
N GLN A 502 -8.05 9.92 25.88
CA GLN A 502 -7.65 8.58 26.32
C GLN A 502 -7.29 8.53 27.81
N LEU A 503 -6.23 9.22 28.24
CA LEU A 503 -5.81 9.21 29.65
C LEU A 503 -6.87 9.78 30.60
N ALA A 504 -7.60 10.80 30.17
CA ALA A 504 -8.67 11.40 30.99
C ALA A 504 -9.85 10.44 31.20
N LEU A 505 -10.19 9.62 30.19
CA LEU A 505 -11.20 8.57 30.29
C LEU A 505 -10.71 7.37 31.10
N GLU A 506 -9.42 7.02 31.03
CA GLU A 506 -8.84 6.02 31.92
C GLU A 506 -8.87 6.51 33.37
N ALA A 507 -8.49 7.76 33.64
CA ALA A 507 -8.65 8.38 34.95
C ALA A 507 -10.11 8.37 35.44
N ALA A 508 -11.08 8.63 34.55
CA ALA A 508 -12.50 8.53 34.88
C ALA A 508 -12.95 7.11 35.31
N ILE A 509 -12.41 6.07 34.67
CA ILE A 509 -12.65 4.67 35.05
C ILE A 509 -12.00 4.40 36.42
N ALA A 510 -10.76 4.87 36.63
CA ALA A 510 -10.02 4.69 37.87
C ALA A 510 -10.70 5.35 39.08
N ARG A 511 -11.24 6.56 38.89
CA ARG A 511 -12.03 7.29 39.90
C ARG A 511 -13.24 6.51 40.42
N ARG A 512 -13.77 5.57 39.63
CA ARG A 512 -14.92 4.72 39.98
C ARG A 512 -14.53 3.34 40.48
N GLY A 513 -13.24 3.05 40.62
CA GLY A 513 -12.75 1.70 40.93
C GLY A 513 -13.07 0.69 39.81
N GLY A 514 -13.15 1.16 38.56
CA GLY A 514 -13.56 0.33 37.43
C GLY A 514 -12.44 -0.55 36.85
N PHE A 515 -11.21 -0.46 37.36
CA PHE A 515 -10.07 -1.27 36.92
C PHE A 515 -9.85 -2.49 37.84
N ASP A 516 -9.50 -3.63 37.24
CA ASP A 516 -9.25 -4.87 37.97
C ASP A 516 -8.09 -4.73 38.96
N GLY A 517 -8.36 -4.85 40.25
CA GLY A 517 -7.35 -4.81 41.31
C GLY A 517 -6.78 -3.42 41.60
N VAL A 518 -7.45 -2.36 41.14
CA VAL A 518 -7.09 -0.96 41.42
C VAL A 518 -8.20 -0.35 42.30
N PRO A 519 -7.89 0.24 43.47
CA PRO A 519 -8.90 0.94 44.28
C PRO A 519 -9.42 2.19 43.56
N ALA A 520 -10.60 2.66 43.96
CA ALA A 520 -11.11 3.94 43.48
C ALA A 520 -10.21 5.07 43.99
N GLY A 521 -9.75 5.95 43.10
CA GLY A 521 -8.86 7.05 43.46
C GLY A 521 -8.83 8.16 42.42
N GLU A 522 -8.53 9.37 42.87
CA GLU A 522 -8.39 10.54 41.98
C GLU A 522 -7.02 10.53 41.28
N ALA A 523 -7.03 10.84 39.99
CA ALA A 523 -5.80 10.99 39.23
C ALA A 523 -5.15 12.34 39.54
N VAL A 524 -3.90 12.35 40.02
CA VAL A 524 -3.14 13.58 40.29
C VAL A 524 -2.42 14.11 39.06
N ASP A 525 -2.03 13.21 38.16
CA ASP A 525 -1.41 13.55 36.89
C ASP A 525 -1.75 12.53 35.80
N LEU A 526 -1.66 13.01 34.55
CA LEU A 526 -1.75 12.19 33.35
C LEU A 526 -0.39 12.23 32.66
N ILE A 527 0.27 11.08 32.54
CA ILE A 527 1.67 11.01 32.15
C ILE A 527 1.81 10.32 30.81
N HIS A 528 2.46 11.01 29.87
CA HIS A 528 2.97 10.40 28.67
C HIS A 528 4.50 10.26 28.77
N VAL A 529 4.98 9.02 28.73
CA VAL A 529 6.42 8.72 28.70
C VAL A 529 6.83 8.49 27.25
N VAL A 530 7.55 9.46 26.68
CA VAL A 530 7.95 9.43 25.26
C VAL A 530 9.32 8.75 25.12
N LEU A 531 9.34 7.59 24.49
CA LEU A 531 10.51 6.73 24.30
C LEU A 531 10.85 6.59 22.80
N LYS A 532 11.61 7.56 22.28
CA LYS A 532 12.15 7.55 20.92
C LYS A 532 13.45 6.75 20.83
N GLY A 533 14.18 6.59 21.94
CA GLY A 533 15.46 5.91 22.01
C GLY A 533 16.56 6.67 21.27
N VAL A 534 16.49 7.99 21.29
CA VAL A 534 17.49 8.87 20.68
C VAL A 534 17.85 9.94 21.69
N GLU A 535 19.15 10.14 21.86
CA GLU A 535 19.71 11.09 22.81
C GLU A 535 19.03 12.46 22.73
N GLY A 536 18.60 12.97 23.89
CA GLY A 536 17.89 14.25 24.03
C GLY A 536 16.46 14.28 23.50
N ARG A 537 15.91 13.17 22.98
CA ARG A 537 14.53 13.12 22.43
C ARG A 537 13.54 12.31 23.25
N ASP A 538 14.04 11.54 24.21
CA ASP A 538 13.21 10.89 25.22
C ASP A 538 12.82 11.93 26.27
N LYS A 539 11.53 11.95 26.64
CA LYS A 539 11.02 12.99 27.52
C LYS A 539 9.80 12.53 28.30
N LEU A 540 9.68 13.09 29.49
CA LEU A 540 8.52 12.97 30.34
C LEU A 540 7.56 14.13 30.06
N CYS A 541 6.30 13.83 29.75
CA CYS A 541 5.25 14.83 29.60
C CYS A 541 4.20 14.58 30.69
N VAL A 542 4.29 15.35 31.77
CA VAL A 542 3.35 15.28 32.91
C VAL A 542 2.32 16.37 32.76
N PHE A 543 1.05 16.00 32.71
CA PHE A 543 -0.06 16.92 32.83
C PHE A 543 -0.55 16.92 34.29
N ASP A 544 -0.20 17.96 35.05
CA ASP A 544 -0.64 18.22 36.43
C ASP A 544 -1.70 19.34 36.50
N GLY A 545 -2.17 19.80 35.34
CA GLY A 545 -3.11 20.90 35.16
C GLY A 545 -2.63 21.91 34.12
N LEU A 546 -3.56 22.50 33.37
CA LEU A 546 -3.25 23.57 32.42
C LEU A 546 -2.90 24.84 33.17
N ARG A 547 -1.72 25.40 32.90
CA ARG A 547 -1.26 26.66 33.47
C ARG A 547 -1.23 27.76 32.41
N GLU A 548 -1.83 28.91 32.70
CA GLU A 548 -1.67 30.13 31.92
C GLU A 548 -1.12 31.25 32.81
N ARG A 549 -0.01 31.86 32.38
CA ARG A 549 0.70 32.90 33.15
C ARG A 549 1.00 32.48 34.60
N GLY A 550 1.31 31.20 34.81
CA GLY A 550 1.65 30.63 36.12
C GLY A 550 0.47 30.21 36.99
N VAL A 551 -0.77 30.49 36.57
CA VAL A 551 -1.99 30.12 37.30
C VAL A 551 -2.59 28.85 36.70
N VAL A 552 -2.97 27.88 37.53
CA VAL A 552 -3.72 26.71 37.08
C VAL A 552 -5.11 27.17 36.67
N VAL A 553 -5.38 27.14 35.36
CA VAL A 553 -6.67 27.51 34.77
C VAL A 553 -7.58 26.31 34.58
N LYS A 554 -7.02 25.09 34.60
CA LYS A 554 -7.79 23.85 34.57
C LYS A 554 -7.01 22.72 35.22
N SER A 555 -7.51 22.19 36.32
CA SER A 555 -6.90 21.06 37.03
C SER A 555 -7.08 19.72 36.29
N VAL A 556 -6.40 18.68 36.76
CA VAL A 556 -6.59 17.31 36.27
C VAL A 556 -8.01 16.83 36.54
N ALA A 557 -8.52 17.04 37.77
CA ALA A 557 -9.88 16.67 38.15
C ALA A 557 -10.94 17.33 37.25
N GLU A 558 -10.84 18.65 37.01
CA GLU A 558 -11.74 19.37 36.10
C GLU A 558 -11.62 18.87 34.64
N THR A 559 -10.44 18.40 34.23
CA THR A 559 -10.24 17.82 32.89
C THR A 559 -10.90 16.45 32.77
N VAL A 560 -10.77 15.60 33.79
CA VAL A 560 -11.45 14.31 33.88
C VAL A 560 -12.96 14.50 33.89
N GLU A 561 -13.48 15.38 34.74
CA GLU A 561 -14.92 15.69 34.82
C GLU A 561 -15.49 16.24 33.51
N ALA A 562 -14.78 17.18 32.87
CA ALA A 562 -15.20 17.71 31.58
C ALA A 562 -15.24 16.62 30.50
N THR A 563 -14.26 15.70 30.52
CA THR A 563 -14.17 14.58 29.56
C THR A 563 -15.31 13.57 29.79
N GLU A 564 -15.62 13.26 31.04
CA GLU A 564 -16.75 12.40 31.40
C GLU A 564 -18.08 13.00 30.94
N ALA A 565 -18.32 14.28 31.26
CA ALA A 565 -19.53 14.97 30.83
C ALA A 565 -19.63 15.04 29.30
N ALA A 566 -18.50 15.20 28.60
CA ALA A 566 -18.45 15.13 27.14
C ALA A 566 -18.79 13.74 26.61
N LEU A 567 -18.31 12.67 27.25
CA LEU A 567 -18.68 11.30 26.87
C LEU A 567 -20.18 11.04 27.06
N VAL A 568 -20.75 11.46 28.19
CA VAL A 568 -22.20 11.32 28.45
C VAL A 568 -23.02 12.01 27.35
N ARG A 569 -22.72 13.28 27.06
CA ARG A 569 -23.38 14.03 25.98
C ARG A 569 -23.18 13.40 24.61
N LEU A 570 -22.01 12.83 24.34
CA LEU A 570 -21.73 12.14 23.09
C LEU A 570 -22.63 10.91 22.95
N VAL A 571 -22.75 10.09 23.99
CA VAL A 571 -23.61 8.90 23.95
C VAL A 571 -25.08 9.30 23.80
N GLU A 572 -25.56 10.29 24.57
CA GLU A 572 -26.92 10.82 24.46
C GLU A 572 -27.23 11.32 23.05
N ALA A 573 -26.31 12.07 22.42
CA ALA A 573 -26.50 12.59 21.06
C ALA A 573 -26.67 11.46 20.03
N TYR A 574 -26.09 10.28 20.25
CA TYR A 574 -26.24 9.12 19.39
C TYR A 574 -27.35 8.14 19.85
N CYS A 575 -28.15 8.52 20.86
CA CYS A 575 -29.45 7.90 21.10
C CYS A 575 -30.54 8.46 20.17
N ASP A 576 -30.35 9.65 19.60
CA ASP A 576 -31.26 10.28 18.63
C ASP A 576 -31.23 9.54 17.27
N PRO A 577 -32.36 8.98 16.78
CA PRO A 577 -32.46 8.34 15.47
C PRO A 577 -31.97 9.22 14.30
N GLU A 578 -32.12 10.54 14.39
CA GLU A 578 -31.74 11.48 13.33
C GLU A 578 -30.24 11.80 13.30
N ARG A 579 -29.49 11.44 14.35
CA ARG A 579 -28.03 11.59 14.38
C ARG A 579 -27.35 10.61 13.44
N GLY A 580 -26.71 11.14 12.39
CA GLY A 580 -25.91 10.36 11.45
C GLY A 580 -24.44 10.25 11.82
N TYR A 581 -23.77 9.19 11.37
CA TYR A 581 -22.33 8.99 11.52
C TYR A 581 -21.56 9.69 10.40
N LEU A 582 -21.26 10.97 10.61
CA LEU A 582 -20.57 11.80 9.62
C LEU A 582 -19.12 11.33 9.39
N SER A 583 -18.68 11.24 8.13
CA SER A 583 -17.27 10.94 7.81
C SER A 583 -16.38 12.14 8.04
N ARG A 584 -15.22 12.00 8.71
CA ARG A 584 -14.25 13.08 9.01
C ARG A 584 -14.84 14.28 9.77
N ALA A 585 -15.64 14.04 10.81
CA ALA A 585 -16.38 15.07 11.57
C ALA A 585 -15.52 16.26 12.01
N HIS A 586 -14.31 15.99 12.49
CA HIS A 586 -13.29 17.02 12.68
C HIS A 586 -12.31 17.06 11.50
N PRO A 587 -11.72 18.23 11.17
CA PRO A 587 -10.69 18.33 10.13
C PRO A 587 -9.52 17.41 10.43
N PHE A 588 -9.19 16.56 9.46
CA PHE A 588 -7.99 15.72 9.46
C PHE A 588 -6.78 16.59 9.13
N LYS A 589 -5.60 16.34 9.74
CA LYS A 589 -4.38 17.01 9.30
C LYS A 589 -4.01 16.52 7.90
N ARG A 590 -3.25 17.32 7.15
CA ARG A 590 -2.73 16.93 5.83
C ARG A 590 -1.92 15.63 5.98
N GLY A 591 -2.39 14.55 5.34
CA GLY A 591 -1.78 13.21 5.42
C GLY A 591 -2.51 12.21 6.32
N ASP A 592 -3.47 12.63 7.14
CA ASP A 592 -4.29 11.69 7.92
C ASP A 592 -5.27 10.97 6.96
N SER A 593 -5.33 9.64 7.07
CA SER A 593 -6.23 8.77 6.30
C SER A 593 -7.02 7.84 7.21
N SER A 594 -8.28 7.60 6.84
CA SER A 594 -9.12 6.58 7.44
C SER A 594 -9.15 5.36 6.51
N PRO A 595 -9.05 4.11 7.01
CA PRO A 595 -9.21 2.92 6.18
C PRO A 595 -10.54 2.89 5.41
N TYR A 596 -11.53 3.66 5.87
CA TYR A 596 -12.86 3.76 5.30
C TYR A 596 -13.05 4.97 4.37
N ASP A 597 -12.01 5.77 4.09
CA ASP A 597 -12.11 6.94 3.21
C ASP A 597 -12.63 6.59 1.80
N HIS A 598 -12.25 5.41 1.30
CA HIS A 598 -12.73 4.88 0.03
C HIS A 598 -14.24 4.56 0.07
N LEU A 599 -14.73 3.95 1.16
CA LEU A 599 -16.16 3.69 1.36
C LEU A 599 -16.94 5.00 1.54
N ALA A 600 -16.34 5.98 2.21
CA ALA A 600 -16.92 7.30 2.38
C ALA A 600 -16.82 8.19 1.12
N ARG A 601 -16.19 7.70 0.05
CA ARG A 601 -15.96 8.42 -1.22
C ARG A 601 -15.34 9.80 -0.99
N VAL A 602 -14.41 9.92 -0.03
CA VAL A 602 -13.84 11.21 0.41
C VAL A 602 -13.32 12.03 -0.76
N ARG A 603 -12.57 11.40 -1.68
CA ARG A 603 -12.02 12.05 -2.88
C ARG A 603 -13.06 12.74 -3.78
N GLU A 604 -14.33 12.35 -3.71
CA GLU A 604 -15.39 12.91 -4.55
C GLU A 604 -16.07 14.15 -3.96
N TRP A 605 -15.88 14.42 -2.66
CA TRP A 605 -16.52 15.55 -1.98
C TRP A 605 -15.59 16.41 -1.14
N SER A 606 -14.39 15.92 -0.77
CA SER A 606 -13.37 16.72 -0.10
C SER A 606 -12.57 17.51 -1.13
N ILE A 607 -12.84 18.80 -1.26
CA ILE A 607 -12.23 19.69 -2.25
C ILE A 607 -10.86 20.17 -1.74
N GLY A 608 -9.86 19.28 -1.69
CA GLY A 608 -8.55 19.69 -1.21
C GLY A 608 -7.45 18.65 -1.38
N SER A 609 -7.15 18.27 -2.64
CA SER A 609 -5.80 17.82 -3.07
C SER A 609 -5.81 17.21 -4.48
N ASP A 610 -6.27 17.89 -5.54
CA ASP A 610 -6.01 17.41 -6.92
C ASP A 610 -5.88 18.53 -7.98
N ASP A 611 -5.79 19.80 -7.59
CA ASP A 611 -5.51 20.91 -8.51
C ASP A 611 -4.38 21.79 -7.94
N GLU A 612 -3.13 21.32 -8.01
CA GLU A 612 -1.86 22.11 -8.02
C GLU A 612 -0.64 21.15 -7.96
N GLU A 613 -0.52 20.23 -8.92
CA GLU A 613 0.80 19.79 -9.41
C GLU A 613 0.88 20.16 -10.90
N GLY A 614 0.81 21.48 -11.13
CA GLY A 614 1.22 22.12 -12.36
C GLY A 614 2.55 22.82 -12.10
N ASP A 615 3.64 22.11 -12.37
CA ASP A 615 4.88 22.62 -12.98
C ASP A 615 5.03 24.16 -12.97
N GLU A 616 5.57 24.72 -11.88
CA GLU A 616 6.28 26.01 -11.89
C GLU A 616 7.52 25.90 -11.00
N GLY A 617 8.69 25.84 -11.65
CA GLY A 617 10.02 25.83 -11.04
C GLY A 617 11.08 25.22 -11.94
#